data_AF-A0A0E3P5C6-F1
#
_entry.id   AF-A0A0E3P5C6-F1
#
_cell.length_a   1.000
_cell.length_b   1.000
_cell.length_c   1.000
_cell.angle_alpha   90.00
_cell.angle_beta   90.00
_cell.angle_gamma   90.00
#
_symmetry.space_group_name_H-M   'P 1'
#
loop_
_entity.id
_entity.type
_entity.pdbx_description
1 polymer ?
#
loop_
_entity_poly.entity_id
_entity_poly.type
_entity_poly.pdbx_seq_one_letter_code
_entity_poly.pdbx_strand_id
1 'polypeptide(L)'
;MKVGELETDPAIQEWFASLIPGDATKQVYLYSMQEYTEHTGLSPIELIEEAEEEIQAGILPRKRKIRAYMLGFKQALIKKRLSDFTIRSRLTGVRSFYKAAYIEIPAQLSDRRRPMTIKENDQVPKKSDIRDVLKVADPLEKAVVLTGVSAGLPSNEIRKLRISDFKKGKNPETGITTLDLRRFKARVDFITFLTPEATAAIDEYLVYRDREAKAPTARRKRQLENQRVVSDDGFLFILRQIPPEYAETGDEMS
;
A
#
# COMPACT_ATOMS: atom_id res chain seq x y z
N MET A 1 -14.16 -5.80 19.22
CA MET A 1 -14.79 -4.63 18.58
C MET A 1 -14.52 -4.66 17.08
N LYS A 2 -15.41 -4.17 16.24
CA LYS A 2 -15.20 -4.13 14.77
C LYS A 2 -14.41 -2.88 14.37
N VAL A 3 -13.79 -2.90 13.18
CA VAL A 3 -13.01 -1.76 12.65
C VAL A 3 -13.78 -0.43 12.75
N GLY A 4 -15.05 -0.39 12.35
CA GLY A 4 -15.85 0.84 12.38
C GLY A 4 -16.04 1.41 13.80
N GLU A 5 -16.15 0.55 14.82
CA GLU A 5 -16.24 0.98 16.23
C GLU A 5 -14.89 1.51 16.72
N LEU A 6 -13.79 0.86 16.31
CA LEU A 6 -12.44 1.25 16.67
C LEU A 6 -12.01 2.58 16.04
N GLU A 7 -12.50 2.93 14.86
CA GLU A 7 -12.22 4.22 14.23
C GLU A 7 -12.79 5.40 15.04
N THR A 8 -13.86 5.16 15.79
CA THR A 8 -14.52 6.15 16.66
C THR A 8 -14.05 6.09 18.12
N ASP A 9 -13.20 5.13 18.47
CA ASP A 9 -12.70 4.96 19.84
C ASP A 9 -11.73 6.11 20.21
N PRO A 10 -11.91 6.78 21.36
CA PRO A 10 -11.07 7.92 21.75
C PRO A 10 -9.58 7.59 21.85
N ALA A 11 -9.22 6.43 22.41
CA ALA A 11 -7.82 6.03 22.56
C ALA A 11 -7.18 5.72 21.20
N ILE A 12 -7.94 5.17 20.26
CA ILE A 12 -7.47 4.96 18.88
C ILE A 12 -7.31 6.30 18.15
N GLN A 13 -8.23 7.25 18.34
CA GLN A 13 -8.14 8.58 17.73
C GLN A 13 -6.93 9.37 18.24
N GLU A 14 -6.69 9.36 19.55
CA GLU A 14 -5.51 9.99 20.15
C GLU A 14 -4.21 9.33 19.66
N TRP A 15 -4.19 8.00 19.57
CA TRP A 15 -3.06 7.28 19.00
C TRP A 15 -2.79 7.67 17.54
N PHE A 16 -3.81 7.76 16.70
CA PHE A 16 -3.61 8.15 15.30
C PHE A 16 -3.28 9.63 15.12
N ALA A 17 -3.77 10.50 16.01
CA ALA A 17 -3.38 11.91 16.04
C ALA A 17 -1.89 12.09 16.39
N SER A 18 -1.35 11.28 17.30
CA SER A 18 0.07 11.34 17.68
C SER A 18 1.02 10.72 16.63
N LEU A 19 0.63 9.60 16.02
CA LEU A 19 1.49 8.88 15.08
C LEU A 19 1.42 9.39 13.64
N ILE A 20 0.25 9.87 13.20
CA ILE A 20 -0.07 10.27 11.81
C ILE A 20 0.33 9.18 10.79
N PRO A 21 -0.23 7.95 10.89
CA PRO A 21 0.06 6.88 9.94
C PRO A 21 -0.60 7.14 8.58
N GLY A 22 0.04 6.69 7.49
CA GLY A 22 -0.64 6.64 6.18
C GLY A 22 -1.79 5.63 6.14
N ASP A 23 -2.72 5.79 5.21
CA ASP A 23 -4.01 5.06 5.21
C ASP A 23 -3.88 3.53 5.23
N ALA A 24 -2.95 2.97 4.44
CA ALA A 24 -2.69 1.54 4.46
C ALA A 24 -2.20 1.05 5.84
N THR A 25 -1.36 1.85 6.50
CA THR A 25 -0.87 1.55 7.87
C THR A 25 -2.01 1.67 8.87
N LYS A 26 -2.86 2.69 8.74
CA LYS A 26 -4.05 2.89 9.57
C LYS A 26 -4.96 1.66 9.54
N GLN A 27 -5.28 1.17 8.33
CA GLN A 27 -6.10 -0.03 8.15
C GLN A 27 -5.45 -1.26 8.80
N VAL A 28 -4.16 -1.50 8.55
CA VAL A 28 -3.43 -2.60 9.17
C VAL A 28 -3.48 -2.52 10.70
N TYR A 29 -3.35 -1.34 11.28
CA TYR A 29 -3.39 -1.10 12.72
C TYR A 29 -4.77 -1.33 13.31
N LEU A 30 -5.83 -0.86 12.65
CA LEU A 30 -7.21 -1.12 13.04
C LEU A 30 -7.53 -2.61 13.07
N TYR A 31 -7.15 -3.36 12.03
CA TYR A 31 -7.30 -4.83 12.04
C TYR A 31 -6.48 -5.49 13.16
N SER A 32 -5.31 -4.93 13.48
CA SER A 32 -4.50 -5.42 14.60
C SER A 32 -5.20 -5.24 15.93
N MET A 33 -5.81 -4.08 16.16
CA MET A 33 -6.58 -3.78 17.36
C MET A 33 -7.91 -4.55 17.42
N GLN A 34 -8.58 -4.78 16.29
CA GLN A 34 -9.75 -5.65 16.25
C GLN A 34 -9.40 -7.06 16.73
N GLU A 35 -8.39 -7.71 16.14
CA GLU A 35 -8.03 -9.06 16.56
C GLU A 35 -7.49 -9.11 18.00
N TYR A 36 -6.85 -8.03 18.47
CA TYR A 36 -6.33 -7.95 19.83
C TYR A 36 -7.44 -7.76 20.86
N THR A 37 -8.37 -6.84 20.63
CA THR A 37 -9.56 -6.63 21.50
C THR A 37 -10.48 -7.85 21.49
N GLU A 38 -10.62 -8.55 20.36
CA GLU A 38 -11.30 -9.86 20.29
C GLU A 38 -10.58 -10.94 21.12
N HIS A 39 -9.25 -10.86 21.24
CA HIS A 39 -8.47 -11.82 22.03
C HIS A 39 -8.52 -11.54 23.53
N THR A 40 -8.41 -10.28 23.94
CA THR A 40 -8.40 -9.88 25.36
C THR A 40 -9.81 -9.75 25.94
N GLY A 41 -10.82 -9.49 25.10
CA GLY A 41 -12.17 -9.15 25.52
C GLY A 41 -12.30 -7.73 26.08
N LEU A 42 -11.25 -6.92 25.94
CA LEU A 42 -11.17 -5.55 26.45
C LEU A 42 -11.21 -4.56 25.29
N SER A 43 -11.79 -3.38 25.53
CA SER A 43 -11.73 -2.22 24.64
C SER A 43 -10.35 -1.54 24.69
N PRO A 44 -10.00 -0.71 23.70
CA PRO A 44 -8.74 0.05 23.70
C PRO A 44 -8.54 0.87 24.98
N ILE A 45 -9.59 1.54 25.48
CA ILE A 45 -9.48 2.36 26.69
C ILE A 45 -9.22 1.50 27.93
N GLU A 46 -9.96 0.40 28.12
CA GLU A 46 -9.75 -0.54 29.24
C GLU A 46 -8.34 -1.15 29.23
N LEU A 47 -7.77 -1.39 28.04
CA LEU A 47 -6.40 -1.87 27.89
C LEU A 47 -5.35 -0.86 28.38
N ILE A 48 -5.60 0.44 28.22
CA ILE A 48 -4.73 1.51 28.72
C ILE A 48 -4.93 1.68 30.22
N GLU A 49 -6.19 1.80 30.68
CA GLU A 49 -6.52 1.98 32.10
C GLU A 49 -5.94 0.85 32.96
N GLU A 50 -6.11 -0.42 32.55
CA GLU A 50 -5.52 -1.56 33.27
C GLU A 50 -4.00 -1.45 33.36
N ALA A 51 -3.34 -0.99 32.29
CA ALA A 51 -1.89 -0.84 32.27
C ALA A 51 -1.41 0.31 33.17
N GLU A 52 -2.14 1.42 33.19
CA GLU A 52 -1.86 2.58 34.04
C GLU A 52 -2.06 2.25 35.52
N GLU A 53 -3.11 1.51 35.87
CA GLU A 53 -3.34 1.01 37.22
C GLU A 53 -2.19 0.13 37.71
N GLU A 54 -1.70 -0.80 36.88
CA GLU A 54 -0.55 -1.65 37.21
C GLU A 54 0.75 -0.82 37.38
N ILE A 55 0.91 0.25 36.61
CA ILE A 55 2.05 1.17 36.74
C ILE A 55 1.96 1.94 38.05
N GLN A 56 0.80 2.51 38.36
CA GLN A 56 0.55 3.29 39.57
C GLN A 56 0.69 2.43 40.83
N ALA A 57 0.28 1.17 40.77
CA ALA A 57 0.48 0.19 41.84
C ALA A 57 1.94 -0.28 42.00
N GLY A 58 2.87 0.18 41.15
CA GLY A 58 4.29 -0.19 41.21
C GLY A 58 4.55 -1.64 40.80
N ILE A 59 3.65 -2.26 40.04
CA ILE A 59 3.81 -3.65 39.61
C ILE A 59 4.99 -3.73 38.63
N LEU A 60 5.91 -4.64 38.95
CA LEU A 60 7.08 -4.91 38.12
C LEU A 60 6.66 -5.22 36.68
N PRO A 61 7.34 -4.66 35.65
CA PRO A 61 6.98 -4.88 34.23
C PRO A 61 6.82 -6.35 33.83
N ARG A 62 7.58 -7.24 34.48
CA ARG A 62 7.51 -8.70 34.26
C ARG A 62 6.17 -9.32 34.69
N LYS A 63 5.51 -8.75 35.70
CA LYS A 63 4.28 -9.25 36.32
C LYS A 63 3.00 -8.63 35.75
N ARG A 64 3.13 -7.61 34.90
CA ARG A 64 2.03 -6.91 34.24
C ARG A 64 1.26 -7.82 33.28
N LYS A 65 -0.06 -7.66 33.21
CA LYS A 65 -0.95 -8.47 32.35
C LYS A 65 -0.67 -8.29 30.86
N ILE A 66 -0.21 -7.10 30.44
CA ILE A 66 0.17 -6.80 29.05
C ILE A 66 1.08 -7.88 28.47
N ARG A 67 2.04 -8.39 29.26
CA ARG A 67 2.94 -9.45 28.80
C ARG A 67 2.19 -10.74 28.49
N ALA A 68 1.25 -11.14 29.33
CA ALA A 68 0.45 -12.33 29.15
C ALA A 68 -0.45 -12.20 27.93
N TYR A 69 -1.12 -11.05 27.76
CA TYR A 69 -1.97 -10.77 26.59
C TYR A 69 -1.17 -10.79 25.29
N MET A 70 -0.02 -10.13 25.23
CA MET A 70 0.82 -10.11 24.02
C MET A 70 1.31 -11.51 23.63
N LEU A 71 1.64 -12.35 24.62
CA LEU A 71 2.08 -13.73 24.37
C LEU A 71 0.91 -14.62 23.93
N GLY A 72 -0.23 -14.51 24.61
CA GLY A 72 -1.47 -15.20 24.25
C GLY A 72 -1.95 -14.83 22.86
N PHE A 73 -1.90 -13.54 22.53
CA PHE A 73 -2.26 -13.02 21.22
C PHE A 73 -1.33 -13.57 20.14
N LYS A 74 -0.02 -13.55 20.37
CA LYS A 74 0.95 -14.17 19.45
C LYS A 74 0.62 -15.65 19.21
N GLN A 75 0.33 -16.41 20.27
CA GLN A 75 -0.03 -17.83 20.15
C GLN A 75 -1.34 -18.03 19.38
N ALA A 76 -2.34 -17.19 19.60
CA ALA A 76 -3.60 -17.23 18.87
C ALA A 76 -3.39 -16.98 17.37
N LEU A 77 -2.55 -16.01 16.99
CA LEU A 77 -2.22 -15.73 15.60
C LEU A 77 -1.45 -16.88 14.92
N ILE A 78 -0.52 -17.53 15.65
CA ILE A 78 0.18 -18.74 15.17
C ILE A 78 -0.82 -19.89 14.96
N LYS A 79 -1.76 -20.08 15.89
CA LYS A 79 -2.80 -21.13 15.79
C LYS A 79 -3.72 -20.92 14.59
N LYS A 80 -3.99 -19.65 14.22
CA LYS A 80 -4.70 -19.28 12.99
C LYS A 80 -3.91 -19.56 11.70
N ARG A 81 -2.66 -20.05 11.79
CA ARG A 81 -1.76 -20.31 10.65
C ARG A 81 -1.52 -19.09 9.75
N LEU A 82 -1.46 -17.90 10.35
CA LEU A 82 -1.12 -16.68 9.63
C LEU A 82 0.37 -16.64 9.27
N SER A 83 0.71 -15.89 8.22
CA SER A 83 2.11 -15.72 7.82
C SER A 83 2.92 -14.97 8.88
N ASP A 84 4.22 -15.25 8.98
CA ASP A 84 5.14 -14.57 9.89
C ASP A 84 5.09 -13.04 9.72
N PHE A 85 4.93 -12.56 8.48
CA PHE A 85 4.78 -11.15 8.18
C PHE A 85 3.50 -10.58 8.79
N THR A 86 2.37 -11.27 8.62
CA THR A 86 1.08 -10.88 9.19
C THR A 86 1.15 -10.84 10.71
N ILE A 87 1.69 -11.89 11.35
CA ILE A 87 1.83 -11.97 12.81
C ILE A 87 2.67 -10.79 13.32
N ARG A 88 3.81 -10.52 12.67
CA ARG A 88 4.68 -9.41 13.04
C ARG A 88 3.99 -8.06 12.87
N SER A 89 3.25 -7.88 11.78
CA SER A 89 2.50 -6.66 11.49
C SER A 89 1.43 -6.40 12.57
N ARG A 90 0.67 -7.43 12.95
CA ARG A 90 -0.32 -7.38 14.03
C ARG A 90 0.29 -6.99 15.37
N LEU A 91 1.38 -7.65 15.76
CA LEU A 91 2.11 -7.32 17.00
C LEU A 91 2.73 -5.91 16.96
N THR A 92 3.12 -5.42 15.79
CA THR A 92 3.65 -4.06 15.63
C THR A 92 2.56 -3.02 15.87
N GLY A 93 1.36 -3.24 15.34
CA GLY A 93 0.20 -2.37 15.58
C GLY A 93 -0.10 -2.24 17.08
N VAL A 94 -0.24 -3.38 17.79
CA VAL A 94 -0.51 -3.37 19.24
C VAL A 94 0.61 -2.69 20.03
N ARG A 95 1.89 -2.93 19.68
CA ARG A 95 2.99 -2.22 20.36
C ARG A 95 2.96 -0.72 20.13
N SER A 96 2.62 -0.31 18.92
CA SER A 96 2.54 1.10 18.58
C SER A 96 1.40 1.79 19.34
N PHE A 97 0.29 1.10 19.58
CA PHE A 97 -0.83 1.59 20.40
C PHE A 97 -0.38 1.88 21.84
N TYR A 98 0.13 0.88 22.56
CA TYR A 98 0.60 1.08 23.94
C TYR A 98 1.73 2.11 24.04
N LYS A 99 2.64 2.14 23.07
CA LYS A 99 3.73 3.11 23.04
C LYS A 99 3.21 4.55 22.94
N ALA A 100 2.11 4.78 22.22
CA ALA A 100 1.52 6.12 22.10
C ALA A 100 0.91 6.60 23.43
N ALA A 101 0.42 5.68 24.25
CA ALA A 101 -0.01 5.92 25.62
C ALA A 101 1.15 5.88 26.65
N TYR A 102 2.42 5.99 26.20
CA TYR A 102 3.61 5.95 27.06
C TYR A 102 3.77 4.68 27.91
N ILE A 103 3.12 3.58 27.52
CA ILE A 103 3.21 2.29 28.20
C ILE A 103 4.32 1.45 27.56
N GLU A 104 5.39 1.20 28.32
CA GLU A 104 6.53 0.41 27.83
C GLU A 104 6.21 -1.09 27.74
N ILE A 105 6.45 -1.66 26.55
CA ILE A 105 6.37 -3.10 26.32
C ILE A 105 7.79 -3.69 26.25
N PRO A 106 8.11 -4.73 27.06
CA PRO A 106 9.43 -5.34 27.05
C PRO A 106 9.86 -5.84 25.66
N ALA A 107 11.08 -5.45 25.25
CA ALA A 107 11.63 -5.77 23.92
C ALA A 107 11.79 -7.28 23.67
N GLN A 108 11.84 -8.12 24.71
CA GLN A 108 11.94 -9.58 24.57
C GLN A 108 10.68 -10.21 23.94
N LEU A 109 9.57 -9.49 23.89
CA LEU A 109 8.36 -9.90 23.16
C LEU A 109 8.46 -9.62 21.65
N SER A 110 9.56 -9.02 21.17
CA SER A 110 9.81 -8.82 19.74
C SER A 110 10.19 -10.14 19.05
N ASP A 111 9.53 -10.42 17.92
CA ASP A 111 9.91 -11.58 17.12
C ASP A 111 11.22 -11.29 16.39
N ARG A 112 12.26 -12.06 16.71
CA ARG A 112 13.58 -11.95 16.07
C ARG A 112 13.63 -12.61 14.69
N ARG A 113 12.63 -13.43 14.33
CA ARG A 113 12.57 -14.04 13.01
C ARG A 113 12.21 -12.98 11.97
N ARG A 114 13.11 -12.78 11.00
CA ARG A 114 12.78 -11.97 9.82
C ARG A 114 11.78 -12.77 8.98
N PRO A 115 10.64 -12.18 8.57
CA PRO A 115 9.79 -12.81 7.57
C PRO A 115 10.65 -13.10 6.34
N MET A 116 10.74 -14.37 5.95
CA MET A 116 11.40 -14.77 4.71
C MET A 116 10.32 -15.00 3.67
N THR A 117 10.53 -14.47 2.47
CA THR A 117 9.75 -14.88 1.31
C THR A 117 9.97 -16.38 1.09
N ILE A 118 8.92 -17.07 0.66
CA ILE A 118 9.06 -18.47 0.26
C ILE A 118 9.93 -18.47 -1.01
N LYS A 119 10.95 -19.34 -1.06
CA LYS A 119 12.01 -19.30 -2.09
C LYS A 119 11.46 -19.40 -3.52
N GLU A 120 10.33 -20.07 -3.69
CA GLU A 120 9.61 -20.22 -4.95
C GLU A 120 9.12 -18.88 -5.51
N ASN A 121 8.85 -17.89 -4.65
CA ASN A 121 8.36 -16.56 -5.03
C ASN A 121 9.49 -15.56 -5.30
N ASP A 122 10.76 -15.92 -5.07
CA ASP A 122 11.93 -15.06 -5.32
C ASP A 122 12.45 -15.19 -6.77
N GLN A 123 11.73 -15.89 -7.64
CA GLN A 123 12.14 -16.06 -9.03
C GLN A 123 12.04 -14.74 -9.80
N VAL A 124 13.15 -14.33 -10.40
CA VAL A 124 13.20 -13.17 -11.30
C VAL A 124 12.75 -13.61 -12.69
N PRO A 125 11.75 -12.95 -13.32
CA PRO A 125 11.31 -13.26 -14.67
C PRO A 125 12.46 -13.20 -15.68
N LYS A 126 12.49 -14.16 -16.60
CA LYS A 126 13.43 -14.18 -17.73
C LYS A 126 12.91 -13.30 -18.86
N LYS A 127 13.81 -12.96 -19.79
CA LYS A 127 13.44 -12.24 -21.02
C LYS A 127 12.40 -13.00 -21.85
N SER A 128 12.40 -14.33 -21.85
CA SER A 128 11.37 -15.16 -22.49
C SER A 128 10.00 -14.90 -21.91
N ASP A 129 9.90 -14.87 -20.58
CA ASP A 129 8.65 -14.76 -19.85
C ASP A 129 8.01 -13.39 -20.13
N ILE A 130 8.84 -12.34 -20.16
CA ILE A 130 8.39 -10.99 -20.54
C ILE A 130 7.88 -10.99 -21.98
N ARG A 131 8.60 -11.60 -22.94
CA ARG A 131 8.13 -11.68 -24.33
C ARG A 131 6.82 -12.43 -24.46
N ASP A 132 6.61 -13.49 -23.68
CA ASP A 132 5.37 -14.26 -23.70
C ASP A 132 4.19 -13.47 -23.14
N VAL A 133 4.40 -12.69 -22.08
CA VAL A 133 3.40 -11.74 -21.58
C VAL A 133 3.06 -10.68 -22.64
N LEU A 134 4.06 -10.10 -23.29
CA LEU A 134 3.84 -9.05 -24.29
C LEU A 134 3.07 -9.53 -25.54
N LYS A 135 3.04 -10.84 -25.82
CA LYS A 135 2.24 -11.41 -26.93
C LYS A 135 0.73 -11.36 -26.68
N VAL A 136 0.31 -11.38 -25.41
CA VAL A 136 -1.10 -11.43 -25.02
C VAL A 136 -1.58 -10.16 -24.31
N ALA A 137 -0.64 -9.30 -23.92
CA ALA A 137 -0.91 -8.05 -23.21
C ALA A 137 -1.68 -7.05 -24.09
N ASP A 138 -2.66 -6.39 -23.50
CA ASP A 138 -3.28 -5.21 -24.12
C ASP A 138 -2.34 -3.99 -24.09
N PRO A 139 -2.66 -2.87 -24.77
CA PRO A 139 -1.79 -1.70 -24.78
C PRO A 139 -1.43 -1.16 -23.38
N LEU A 140 -2.36 -1.21 -22.42
CA LEU A 140 -2.12 -0.77 -21.04
C LEU A 140 -1.13 -1.70 -20.33
N GLU A 141 -1.38 -3.01 -20.37
CA GLU A 141 -0.52 -4.03 -19.75
C GLU A 141 0.89 -3.98 -20.35
N LYS A 142 0.98 -3.87 -21.68
CA LYS A 142 2.25 -3.76 -22.42
C LYS A 142 3.06 -2.55 -21.95
N ALA A 143 2.44 -1.38 -21.87
CA ALA A 143 3.10 -0.15 -21.43
C ALA A 143 3.53 -0.21 -19.96
N VAL A 144 2.70 -0.77 -19.07
CA VAL A 144 3.02 -0.94 -17.64
C VAL A 144 4.18 -1.91 -17.44
N VAL A 145 4.16 -3.08 -18.09
CA VAL A 145 5.22 -4.09 -17.98
C VAL A 145 6.55 -3.53 -18.48
N LEU A 146 6.56 -2.90 -19.66
CA LEU A 146 7.79 -2.33 -20.23
C LEU A 146 8.33 -1.17 -19.39
N THR A 147 7.45 -0.36 -18.79
CA THR A 147 7.86 0.69 -17.84
C THR A 147 8.54 0.08 -16.62
N GLY A 148 7.93 -0.94 -16.01
CA GLY A 148 8.50 -1.61 -14.83
C GLY A 148 9.86 -2.26 -15.12
N VAL A 149 9.98 -2.94 -16.26
CA VAL A 149 11.23 -3.60 -16.67
C VAL A 149 12.31 -2.59 -17.04
N SER A 150 11.96 -1.52 -17.75
CA SER A 150 12.93 -0.54 -18.23
C SER A 150 13.42 0.39 -17.12
N ALA A 151 12.50 0.97 -16.36
CA ALA A 151 12.82 2.01 -15.38
C ALA A 151 13.17 1.44 -14.00
N GLY A 152 12.94 0.14 -13.77
CA GLY A 152 13.17 -0.52 -12.48
C GLY A 152 12.26 0.01 -11.36
N LEU A 153 11.10 0.56 -11.73
CA LEU A 153 10.18 1.19 -10.78
C LEU A 153 9.33 0.14 -10.06
N PRO A 154 9.14 0.26 -8.73
CA PRO A 154 8.18 -0.56 -8.01
C PRO A 154 6.74 -0.17 -8.40
N SER A 155 5.80 -1.09 -8.24
CA SER A 155 4.40 -0.92 -8.69
C SER A 155 3.71 0.33 -8.11
N ASN A 156 4.04 0.70 -6.86
CA ASN A 156 3.51 1.89 -6.22
C ASN A 156 4.03 3.21 -6.81
N GLU A 157 5.21 3.20 -7.45
CA GLU A 157 5.77 4.36 -8.14
C GLU A 157 5.22 4.44 -9.57
N ILE A 158 5.08 3.30 -10.27
CA ILE A 158 4.45 3.25 -11.61
C ILE A 158 3.04 3.84 -11.56
N ARG A 159 2.24 3.48 -10.54
CA ARG A 159 0.88 4.00 -10.33
C ARG A 159 0.80 5.52 -10.12
N LYS A 160 1.91 6.18 -9.79
CA LYS A 160 1.96 7.60 -9.49
C LYS A 160 2.59 8.44 -10.60
N LEU A 161 3.07 7.81 -11.67
CA LEU A 161 3.61 8.52 -12.82
C LEU A 161 2.52 9.39 -13.44
N ARG A 162 2.86 10.64 -13.77
CA ARG A 162 1.97 11.55 -14.47
C ARG A 162 2.31 11.60 -15.96
N ILE A 163 1.33 12.03 -16.76
CA ILE A 163 1.52 12.24 -18.20
C ILE A 163 2.60 13.31 -18.44
N SER A 164 2.62 14.35 -17.62
CA SER A 164 3.61 15.42 -17.69
C SER A 164 5.04 14.93 -17.43
N ASP A 165 5.24 13.98 -16.51
CA ASP A 165 6.56 13.36 -16.25
C ASP A 165 7.08 12.67 -17.52
N PHE A 166 6.21 11.92 -18.19
CA PHE A 166 6.54 11.24 -19.45
C PHE A 166 6.82 12.22 -20.59
N LYS A 167 5.92 13.18 -20.82
CA LYS A 167 6.04 14.13 -21.95
C LYS A 167 7.27 15.03 -21.83
N LYS A 168 7.57 15.54 -20.63
CA LYS A 168 8.73 16.41 -20.39
C LYS A 168 10.05 15.67 -20.59
N GLY A 169 10.09 14.40 -20.21
CA GLY A 169 11.29 13.56 -20.28
C GLY A 169 11.61 12.98 -21.65
N LYS A 170 10.66 13.01 -22.58
CA LYS A 170 10.75 12.29 -23.86
C LYS A 170 11.71 12.97 -24.82
N ASN A 171 12.72 12.21 -25.28
CA ASN A 171 13.60 12.64 -26.37
C ASN A 171 13.11 12.05 -27.71
N PRO A 172 12.65 12.88 -28.66
CA PRO A 172 12.11 12.41 -29.93
C PRO A 172 13.16 11.83 -30.89
N GLU A 173 14.43 12.19 -30.74
CA GLU A 173 15.51 11.72 -31.63
C GLU A 173 15.96 10.30 -31.24
N THR A 174 16.09 10.04 -29.94
CA THR A 174 16.56 8.74 -29.43
C THR A 174 15.43 7.79 -29.08
N GLY A 175 14.21 8.31 -28.86
CA GLY A 175 13.08 7.56 -28.31
C GLY A 175 13.22 7.25 -26.82
N ILE A 176 14.28 7.69 -26.15
CA ILE A 176 14.48 7.47 -24.71
C ILE A 176 13.71 8.53 -23.93
N THR A 177 13.02 8.13 -22.86
CA THR A 177 12.38 9.08 -21.93
C THR A 177 13.09 9.07 -20.59
N THR A 178 13.53 10.25 -20.14
CA THR A 178 14.15 10.46 -18.82
C THR A 178 13.09 10.83 -17.80
N LEU A 179 12.97 10.06 -16.72
CA LEU A 179 12.03 10.34 -15.63
C LEU A 179 12.78 10.87 -14.41
N ASP A 180 12.46 12.10 -13.99
CA ASP A 180 12.93 12.69 -12.74
C ASP A 180 11.86 12.52 -11.67
N LEU A 181 12.10 11.65 -10.70
CA LEU A 181 11.09 11.15 -9.76
C LEU A 181 11.56 11.28 -8.31
N ARG A 182 10.61 11.43 -7.39
CA ARG A 182 10.85 11.42 -5.95
C ARG A 182 10.37 10.11 -5.32
N ARG A 183 11.26 9.35 -4.66
CA ARG A 183 10.86 8.16 -3.89
C ARG A 183 9.97 8.55 -2.73
N PHE A 184 8.75 8.02 -2.71
CA PHE A 184 7.73 8.42 -1.73
C PHE A 184 8.14 8.11 -0.27
N LYS A 185 8.71 6.93 -0.02
CA LYS A 185 9.06 6.50 1.34
C LYS A 185 10.35 7.12 1.86
N ALA A 186 11.35 7.24 0.99
CA ALA A 186 12.68 7.73 1.36
C ALA A 186 12.83 9.25 1.21
N ARG A 187 11.92 9.90 0.47
CA ARG A 187 11.99 11.33 0.10
C ARG A 187 13.31 11.70 -0.59
N VAL A 188 13.80 10.81 -1.46
CA VAL A 188 15.02 11.00 -2.24
C VAL A 188 14.64 11.13 -3.72
N ASP A 189 15.19 12.15 -4.37
CA ASP A 189 15.03 12.39 -5.79
C ASP A 189 16.00 11.49 -6.57
N PHE A 190 15.53 10.92 -7.68
CA PHE A 190 16.31 10.03 -8.51
C PHE A 190 15.86 10.13 -9.97
N ILE A 191 16.80 9.86 -10.86
CA ILE A 191 16.56 9.85 -12.30
C ILE A 191 16.58 8.39 -12.78
N THR A 192 15.64 8.03 -13.64
CA THR A 192 15.59 6.74 -14.34
C THR A 192 15.21 6.93 -15.81
N PHE A 193 15.28 5.86 -16.60
CA PHE A 193 15.11 5.92 -18.05
C PHE A 193 14.13 4.87 -18.57
N LEU A 194 13.38 5.25 -19.59
CA LEU A 194 12.57 4.36 -20.42
C LEU A 194 13.30 4.10 -21.74
N THR A 195 13.44 2.82 -22.09
CA THR A 195 13.97 2.40 -23.39
C THR A 195 13.05 2.88 -24.52
N PRO A 196 13.55 2.96 -25.76
CA PRO A 196 12.72 3.32 -26.91
C PRO A 196 11.47 2.45 -27.08
N GLU A 197 11.58 1.16 -26.77
CA GLU A 197 10.45 0.22 -26.78
C GLU A 197 9.38 0.57 -25.73
N ALA A 198 9.81 0.90 -24.51
CA ALA A 198 8.90 1.31 -23.44
C ALA A 198 8.23 2.65 -23.76
N THR A 199 8.98 3.62 -24.27
CA THR A 199 8.45 4.91 -24.72
C THR A 199 7.40 4.73 -25.81
N ALA A 200 7.71 3.93 -26.83
CA ALA A 200 6.76 3.65 -27.92
C ALA A 200 5.50 2.93 -27.43
N ALA A 201 5.63 2.00 -26.48
CA ALA A 201 4.47 1.32 -25.89
C ALA A 201 3.58 2.29 -25.08
N ILE A 202 4.18 3.26 -24.38
CA ILE A 202 3.42 4.31 -23.69
C ILE A 202 2.70 5.21 -24.70
N ASP A 203 3.35 5.61 -25.80
CA ASP A 203 2.71 6.39 -26.85
C ASP A 203 1.51 5.62 -27.46
N GLU A 204 1.69 4.34 -27.79
CA GLU A 204 0.63 3.45 -28.29
C GLU A 204 -0.53 3.37 -27.29
N TYR A 205 -0.22 3.25 -26.01
CA TYR A 205 -1.22 3.26 -24.95
C TYR A 205 -1.93 4.61 -24.81
N LEU A 206 -1.25 5.75 -24.95
CA LEU A 206 -1.90 7.08 -24.92
C LEU A 206 -2.84 7.27 -26.12
N VAL A 207 -2.44 6.82 -27.30
CA VAL A 207 -3.32 6.80 -28.48
C VAL A 207 -4.53 5.89 -28.25
N TYR A 208 -4.30 4.69 -27.69
CA TYR A 208 -5.38 3.79 -27.29
C TYR A 208 -6.29 4.46 -26.27
N ARG A 209 -5.75 5.14 -25.25
CA ARG A 209 -6.48 5.84 -24.20
C ARG A 209 -7.38 6.95 -24.75
N ASP A 210 -6.92 7.68 -25.75
CA ASP A 210 -7.64 8.81 -26.36
C ASP A 210 -8.63 8.43 -27.46
N ARG A 211 -8.75 7.13 -27.77
CA ARG A 211 -9.65 6.59 -28.81
C ARG A 211 -11.11 7.00 -28.61
N GLU A 212 -11.84 7.11 -29.72
CA GLU A 212 -13.28 7.30 -29.65
C GLU A 212 -13.99 6.06 -29.08
N ALA A 213 -14.80 6.29 -28.05
CA ALA A 213 -15.58 5.26 -27.38
C ALA A 213 -16.75 4.78 -28.26
N LYS A 214 -16.56 3.65 -28.95
CA LYS A 214 -17.66 2.90 -29.57
C LYS A 214 -18.18 1.88 -28.57
N ALA A 215 -19.35 2.12 -28.00
CA ALA A 215 -19.97 1.22 -27.04
C ALA A 215 -21.47 1.04 -27.29
N PRO A 216 -22.02 -0.16 -27.07
CA PRO A 216 -23.43 -0.45 -27.31
C PRO A 216 -24.37 0.19 -26.26
N THR A 217 -23.85 0.59 -25.10
CA THR A 217 -24.63 1.19 -24.02
C THR A 217 -24.05 2.53 -23.58
N ALA A 218 -24.93 3.48 -23.20
CA ALA A 218 -24.53 4.79 -22.72
C ALA A 218 -23.63 4.72 -21.48
N ARG A 219 -23.88 3.77 -20.57
CA ARG A 219 -23.03 3.53 -19.38
C ARG A 219 -21.62 3.13 -19.77
N ARG A 220 -21.48 2.18 -20.71
CA ARG A 220 -20.15 1.72 -21.17
C ARG A 220 -19.45 2.82 -21.97
N LYS A 221 -20.20 3.62 -22.74
CA LYS A 221 -19.65 4.79 -23.44
C LYS A 221 -19.06 5.81 -22.47
N ARG A 222 -19.82 6.21 -21.44
CA ARG A 222 -19.34 7.13 -20.39
C ARG A 222 -18.11 6.59 -19.67
N GLN A 223 -18.08 5.29 -19.36
CA GLN A 223 -16.92 4.66 -18.73
C GLN A 223 -15.66 4.74 -19.60
N LEU A 224 -15.80 4.57 -20.92
CA LEU A 224 -14.67 4.67 -21.85
C LEU A 224 -14.26 6.14 -22.07
N GLU A 225 -15.20 7.08 -22.06
CA GLU A 225 -14.91 8.51 -22.13
C GLU A 225 -14.10 8.98 -20.92
N ASN A 226 -14.41 8.46 -19.72
CA ASN A 226 -13.63 8.72 -18.51
C ASN A 226 -12.16 8.25 -18.62
N GLN A 227 -11.84 7.35 -19.55
CA GLN A 227 -10.46 6.90 -19.74
C GLN A 227 -9.60 7.92 -20.47
N ARG A 228 -10.16 8.89 -21.18
CA ARG A 228 -9.38 9.79 -22.04
C ARG A 228 -8.45 10.69 -21.23
N VAL A 229 -7.39 11.18 -21.88
CA VAL A 229 -6.51 12.17 -21.28
C VAL A 229 -7.25 13.51 -21.22
N VAL A 230 -7.54 13.98 -20.01
CA VAL A 230 -8.17 15.29 -19.78
C VAL A 230 -7.14 16.36 -19.44
N SER A 231 -6.03 15.97 -18.80
CA SER A 231 -4.97 16.88 -18.35
C SER A 231 -3.62 16.17 -18.36
N ASP A 232 -2.54 16.93 -18.64
CA ASP A 232 -1.16 16.45 -18.53
C ASP A 232 -0.74 16.20 -17.08
N ASP A 233 -1.43 16.80 -16.12
CA ASP A 233 -1.24 16.48 -14.70
C ASP A 233 -1.96 15.20 -14.28
N GLY A 234 -2.74 14.57 -15.17
CA GLY A 234 -3.38 13.29 -14.90
C GLY A 234 -2.37 12.14 -14.74
N PHE A 235 -2.83 11.03 -14.14
CA PHE A 235 -2.04 9.81 -14.06
C PHE A 235 -1.75 9.26 -15.45
N LEU A 236 -0.53 8.73 -15.63
CA LEU A 236 -0.13 8.09 -16.87
C LEU A 236 -0.95 6.81 -17.08
N PHE A 237 -0.93 5.91 -16.11
CA PHE A 237 -1.65 4.64 -16.14
C PHE A 237 -2.92 4.70 -15.30
N ILE A 238 -4.04 4.29 -15.89
CA ILE A 238 -5.37 4.36 -15.28
C ILE A 238 -5.98 2.96 -15.13
N LEU A 239 -6.96 2.82 -14.24
CA LEU A 239 -7.74 1.58 -14.14
C LEU A 239 -8.62 1.38 -15.38
N ARG A 240 -8.83 0.11 -15.78
CA ARG A 240 -9.77 -0.24 -16.85
C ARG A 240 -11.21 0.16 -16.52
N GLN A 241 -11.55 0.22 -15.24
CA GLN A 241 -12.84 0.67 -14.75
C GLN A 241 -12.62 1.87 -13.84
N ILE A 242 -12.90 3.06 -14.37
CA ILE A 242 -12.79 4.30 -13.61
C ILE A 242 -14.13 4.56 -12.90
N PRO A 243 -14.11 4.83 -11.58
CA PRO A 243 -15.31 5.20 -10.84
C PRO A 243 -15.99 6.46 -11.43
N PRO A 244 -17.32 6.57 -11.39
CA PRO A 244 -18.03 7.76 -11.88
C PRO A 244 -17.54 9.07 -11.25
N GLU A 245 -17.12 9.02 -9.99
CA GLU A 245 -16.66 10.14 -9.17
C GLU A 245 -15.39 10.80 -9.75
N TYR A 246 -14.63 10.08 -10.57
CA TYR A 246 -13.45 10.61 -11.27
C TYR A 246 -13.77 11.82 -12.15
N ALA A 247 -14.95 11.83 -12.77
CA ALA A 247 -15.36 12.96 -13.63
C ALA A 247 -15.49 14.27 -12.84
N GLU A 248 -15.60 14.20 -11.51
CA GLU A 248 -15.75 15.34 -10.60
C GLU A 248 -14.45 15.67 -9.87
N THR A 249 -13.66 14.65 -9.46
CA THR A 249 -12.49 14.82 -8.59
C THR A 249 -11.15 14.76 -9.33
N GLY A 250 -11.07 14.09 -10.47
CA GLY A 250 -9.82 13.79 -11.16
C GLY A 250 -8.88 12.85 -10.39
N ASP A 251 -9.33 12.25 -9.28
CA ASP A 251 -8.54 11.34 -8.45
C ASP A 251 -8.91 9.88 -8.74
N GLU A 252 -7.91 9.09 -9.12
CA GLU A 252 -8.04 7.66 -9.51
C GLU A 252 -7.59 6.71 -8.39
N MET A 253 -7.15 7.23 -7.24
CA MET A 253 -6.58 6.44 -6.14
C MET A 253 -7.62 6.22 -5.03
N SER A 254 -8.63 5.39 -5.31
CA SER A 254 -9.42 4.70 -4.27
C SER A 254 -9.00 3.24 -4.12
#